data_AF-A0A813NYL9-F1
#
_entry.id   AF-A0A813NYL9-F1
#
_cell.length_a   1.000
_cell.length_b   1.000
_cell.length_c   1.000
_cell.angle_alpha   90.00
_cell.angle_beta   90.00
_cell.angle_gamma   90.00
#
_symmetry.space_group_name_H-M   'P 1'
#
loop_
_entity.id
_entity.type
_entity.pdbx_description
1 polymer ?
#
loop_
_entity_poly.entity_id
_entity_poly.type
_entity_poly.pdbx_seq_one_letter_code
_entity_poly.pdbx_strand_id
1 'polypeptide(L)'
;MADISELFASTVRVFSQALMIFGGVVPYIPQYMIINRSQNAEGFSNYVCLTLLIANILRIEFWFGKHFETPLLVQSIIMILCMLVMLELCIRVHSKAIRHHLPISQQNLSTSKELTIDHNEKRFTDLDTAYFWRWTTFTSYIQFLCLFTILLSSTTWLFLDKMLYIETIGFLAVFFEALLGTPQFLRNFRLKSTEGMSVKMVLMWTSGDIFKTVYFLLRNAPKQFWLCGLLQISIDIAILCQVLIYSDRYRLRTR
;
A
#
# COMPACT_ATOMS: atom_id res chain seq x y z
N MET A 1 14.62 21.91 -37.46
CA MET A 1 13.59 22.36 -36.49
C MET A 1 12.65 21.21 -36.12
N ALA A 2 12.18 20.42 -37.09
CA ALA A 2 11.40 19.18 -36.87
C ALA A 2 12.13 18.15 -35.98
N ASP A 3 13.41 17.87 -36.20
CA ASP A 3 14.17 16.89 -35.39
C ASP A 3 14.30 17.28 -33.92
N ILE A 4 14.45 18.57 -33.62
CA ILE A 4 14.56 19.07 -32.24
C ILE A 4 13.20 18.96 -31.53
N SER A 5 12.10 19.28 -32.22
CA SER A 5 10.76 19.11 -31.67
C SER A 5 10.39 17.64 -31.45
N GLU A 6 10.82 16.73 -32.33
CA GLU A 6 10.60 15.29 -32.18
C GLU A 6 11.45 14.69 -31.05
N LEU A 7 12.73 15.09 -30.95
CA LEU A 7 13.60 14.69 -29.84
C LEU A 7 13.04 15.18 -28.49
N PHE A 8 12.60 16.44 -28.45
CA PHE A 8 11.98 17.02 -27.26
C PHE A 8 10.69 16.28 -26.89
N ALA A 9 9.79 16.05 -27.85
CA ALA A 9 8.55 15.31 -27.62
C ALA A 9 8.81 13.87 -27.16
N SER A 10 9.81 13.19 -27.74
CA SER A 10 10.21 11.84 -27.35
C SER A 10 10.73 11.81 -25.90
N THR A 11 11.57 12.77 -25.54
CA THR A 11 12.11 12.88 -24.17
C THR A 11 11.00 13.14 -23.15
N VAL A 12 10.09 14.07 -23.45
CA VAL A 12 8.93 14.36 -22.59
C VAL A 12 8.04 13.13 -22.42
N ARG A 13 7.81 12.35 -23.48
CA ARG A 13 7.02 11.10 -23.42
C ARG A 13 7.68 10.06 -22.53
N VAL A 14 8.96 9.76 -22.74
CA VAL A 14 9.71 8.77 -21.94
C VAL A 14 9.73 9.16 -20.47
N PHE A 15 9.99 10.44 -20.18
CA PHE A 15 9.99 10.96 -18.82
C PHE A 15 8.60 10.86 -18.17
N SER A 16 7.54 11.21 -18.89
CA SER A 16 6.15 11.12 -18.39
C SER A 16 5.76 9.67 -18.10
N GLN A 17 6.13 8.73 -18.96
CA GLN A 17 5.91 7.30 -18.74
C GLN A 17 6.67 6.79 -17.52
N ALA A 18 7.93 7.20 -17.34
CA ALA A 18 8.70 6.84 -16.15
C ALA A 18 8.05 7.39 -14.87
N LEU A 19 7.57 8.65 -14.88
CA LEU A 19 6.83 9.21 -13.75
C LEU A 19 5.53 8.48 -13.47
N MET A 20 4.78 8.09 -14.51
CA MET A 20 3.57 7.29 -14.34
C MET A 20 3.89 5.94 -13.71
N ILE A 21 4.96 5.27 -14.15
CA ILE A 21 5.35 3.95 -13.66
C ILE A 21 5.86 3.98 -12.22
N PHE A 22 6.78 4.90 -11.92
CA PHE A 22 7.50 4.91 -10.64
C PHE A 22 6.94 5.88 -9.61
N GLY A 23 6.13 6.87 -10.03
CA GLY A 23 5.67 7.95 -9.16
C GLY A 23 4.96 7.46 -7.91
N GLY A 24 4.13 6.42 -8.02
CA GLY A 24 3.44 5.83 -6.87
C GLY A 24 4.36 5.08 -5.90
N VAL A 25 5.53 4.61 -6.33
CA VAL A 25 6.46 3.80 -5.53
C VAL A 25 7.40 4.67 -4.70
N VAL A 26 7.78 5.84 -5.23
CA VAL A 26 8.74 6.77 -4.62
C VAL A 26 8.41 7.10 -3.14
N PRO A 27 7.15 7.37 -2.74
CA PRO A 27 6.79 7.64 -1.35
C PRO A 27 7.22 6.54 -0.36
N TYR A 28 7.28 5.28 -0.79
CA TYR A 28 7.58 4.14 0.09
C TYR A 28 9.07 3.97 0.38
N ILE A 29 9.94 4.53 -0.45
CA ILE A 29 11.40 4.49 -0.25
C ILE A 29 11.80 5.07 1.12
N PRO A 30 11.41 6.31 1.51
CA PRO A 30 11.77 6.83 2.82
C PRO A 30 11.15 6.03 3.98
N GLN A 31 9.96 5.47 3.81
CA GLN A 31 9.34 4.62 4.85
C GLN A 31 10.11 3.31 5.03
N TYR A 32 10.49 2.65 3.94
CA TYR A 32 11.33 1.45 3.96
C TYR A 32 12.62 1.71 4.73
N MET A 33 13.30 2.81 4.41
CA MET A 33 14.56 3.19 5.05
C MET A 33 14.40 3.39 6.57
N ILE A 34 13.31 4.04 7.00
CA ILE A 34 13.02 4.26 8.43
C ILE A 34 12.81 2.93 9.16
N ILE A 35 11.98 2.04 8.61
CA ILE A 35 11.70 0.74 9.24
C ILE A 35 12.98 -0.10 9.30
N ASN A 36 13.74 -0.17 8.20
CA ASN A 36 14.96 -0.95 8.13
C ASN A 36 16.05 -0.41 9.09
N ARG A 37 16.18 0.91 9.21
CA ARG A 37 17.19 1.52 10.12
C ARG A 37 16.78 1.42 11.58
N SER A 38 15.52 1.69 11.90
CA SER A 38 15.03 1.67 13.29
C SER A 38 14.79 0.26 13.82
N GLN A 39 14.67 -0.73 12.93
CA GLN A 39 14.20 -2.08 13.26
C GLN A 39 12.88 -2.04 14.04
N ASN A 40 12.03 -1.05 13.73
CA ASN A 40 10.70 -0.90 14.29
C ASN A 40 9.69 -0.59 13.15
N ALA A 41 8.66 -1.43 13.03
CA ALA A 41 7.61 -1.27 12.03
C ALA A 41 6.27 -0.75 12.61
N GLU A 42 6.21 -0.47 13.92
CA GLU A 42 4.97 -0.08 14.61
C GLU A 42 4.43 1.30 14.19
N GLY A 43 5.23 2.13 13.55
CA GLY A 43 4.74 3.40 13.02
C GLY A 43 3.92 3.26 11.73
N PHE A 44 4.09 2.16 11.01
CA PHE A 44 3.45 1.95 9.70
C PHE A 44 2.33 0.93 9.77
N SER A 45 1.20 1.23 9.13
CA SER A 45 0.07 0.32 9.05
C SER A 45 0.24 -0.64 7.87
N ASN A 46 0.43 -1.93 8.14
CA ASN A 46 0.50 -2.97 7.10
C ASN A 46 -0.80 -3.08 6.26
N TYR A 47 -1.92 -2.53 6.73
CA TYR A 47 -3.16 -2.40 5.97
C TYR A 47 -3.08 -1.37 4.82
N VAL A 48 -2.10 -0.46 4.84
CA VAL A 48 -1.78 0.38 3.67
C VAL A 48 -1.33 -0.53 2.53
N CYS A 49 -0.47 -1.52 2.80
CA CYS A 49 -0.08 -2.52 1.81
C CYS A 49 -1.28 -3.31 1.30
N LEU A 50 -2.19 -3.76 2.17
CA LEU A 50 -3.42 -4.47 1.77
C LEU A 50 -4.22 -3.68 0.74
N THR A 51 -4.51 -2.42 1.10
CA THR A 51 -5.38 -1.54 0.33
C THR A 51 -4.81 -1.33 -1.07
N LEU A 52 -3.50 -1.10 -1.17
CA LEU A 52 -2.81 -0.99 -2.46
C LEU A 52 -2.69 -2.30 -3.22
N LEU A 53 -2.45 -3.43 -2.55
CA LEU A 53 -2.43 -4.74 -3.20
C LEU A 53 -3.79 -5.03 -3.86
N ILE A 54 -4.89 -4.85 -3.12
CA ILE A 54 -6.25 -5.03 -3.65
C ILE A 54 -6.51 -4.07 -4.81
N ALA A 55 -6.19 -2.78 -4.65
CA ALA A 55 -6.40 -1.77 -5.69
C ALA A 55 -5.70 -2.13 -7.01
N ASN A 56 -4.44 -2.57 -6.95
CA ASN A 56 -3.65 -2.87 -8.14
C ASN A 56 -4.01 -4.23 -8.75
N ILE A 57 -4.43 -5.22 -7.96
CA ILE A 57 -4.98 -6.48 -8.49
C ILE A 57 -6.29 -6.19 -9.25
N LEU A 58 -7.22 -5.44 -8.65
CA LEU A 58 -8.46 -5.01 -9.31
C LEU A 58 -8.19 -4.23 -10.60
N ARG A 59 -7.15 -3.38 -10.60
CA ARG A 59 -6.77 -2.61 -11.79
C ARG A 59 -6.24 -3.50 -12.93
N ILE A 60 -5.49 -4.54 -12.61
CA ILE A 60 -5.04 -5.54 -13.61
C ILE A 60 -6.24 -6.29 -14.17
N GLU A 61 -7.19 -6.71 -13.32
CA GLU A 61 -8.42 -7.37 -13.75
C GLU A 61 -9.29 -6.48 -14.65
N PHE A 62 -9.43 -5.19 -14.29
CA PHE A 62 -10.11 -4.20 -15.10
C PHE A 62 -9.52 -4.08 -16.52
N TRP A 63 -8.18 -4.18 -16.65
CA TRP A 63 -7.49 -4.05 -17.92
C TRP A 63 -7.92 -5.11 -18.95
N PHE A 64 -8.26 -6.33 -18.49
CA PHE A 64 -8.75 -7.39 -19.37
C PHE A 64 -10.14 -7.12 -19.96
N GLY A 65 -10.98 -6.37 -19.24
CA GLY A 65 -12.29 -5.93 -19.77
C GLY A 65 -12.19 -4.66 -20.59
N LYS A 66 -11.35 -3.70 -20.16
CA LYS A 66 -11.18 -2.40 -20.81
C LYS A 66 -9.72 -1.98 -20.78
N HIS A 67 -9.05 -2.16 -21.92
CA HIS A 67 -7.65 -1.80 -22.06
C HIS A 67 -7.42 -0.30 -21.86
N PHE A 68 -6.46 0.01 -21.00
CA PHE A 68 -5.88 1.33 -20.81
C PHE A 68 -4.38 1.29 -21.11
N GLU A 69 -3.71 2.44 -21.06
CA GLU A 69 -2.31 2.57 -21.46
C GLU A 69 -1.38 1.60 -20.71
N THR A 70 -0.50 0.93 -21.46
CA THR A 70 0.43 -0.08 -20.92
C THR A 70 1.33 0.42 -19.78
N PRO A 71 1.78 1.69 -19.70
CA PRO A 71 2.55 2.18 -18.54
C PRO A 71 1.81 2.06 -17.21
N LEU A 72 0.48 2.25 -17.20
CA LEU A 72 -0.34 2.11 -15.99
C LEU A 72 -0.48 0.64 -15.56
N LEU A 73 -0.42 -0.30 -16.52
CA LEU A 73 -0.45 -1.73 -16.22
C LEU A 73 0.88 -2.13 -15.57
N VAL A 74 2.01 -1.71 -16.16
CA VAL A 74 3.34 -1.90 -15.60
C VAL A 74 3.46 -1.26 -14.22
N GLN A 75 2.92 -0.06 -14.04
CA GLN A 75 2.82 0.62 -12.74
C GLN A 75 2.11 -0.23 -11.70
N SER A 76 1.04 -0.94 -12.08
CA SER A 76 0.27 -1.79 -11.16
C SER A 76 1.09 -2.98 -10.68
N ILE A 77 1.82 -3.63 -11.59
CA ILE A 77 2.72 -4.75 -11.29
C ILE A 77 3.84 -4.29 -10.35
N ILE A 78 4.50 -3.17 -10.67
CA ILE A 78 5.59 -2.63 -9.85
C ILE A 78 5.08 -2.21 -8.46
N MET A 79 3.88 -1.62 -8.38
CA MET A 79 3.26 -1.27 -7.11
C MET A 79 2.97 -2.51 -6.27
N ILE A 80 2.44 -3.60 -6.86
CA ILE A 80 2.25 -4.88 -6.15
C ILE A 80 3.58 -5.38 -5.58
N LEU A 81 4.65 -5.42 -6.39
CA LEU A 81 5.98 -5.84 -5.95
C LEU A 81 6.50 -4.96 -4.80
N CYS A 82 6.35 -3.63 -4.91
CA CYS A 82 6.73 -2.71 -3.84
C CYS A 82 5.97 -2.99 -2.54
N MET A 83 4.66 -3.22 -2.62
CA MET A 83 3.84 -3.50 -1.43
C MET A 83 4.18 -4.84 -0.79
N LEU A 84 4.53 -5.85 -1.59
CA LEU A 84 5.03 -7.14 -1.08
C LEU A 84 6.37 -6.98 -0.37
N VAL A 85 7.31 -6.20 -0.92
CA VAL A 85 8.60 -5.89 -0.27
C VAL A 85 8.39 -5.12 1.04
N MET A 86 7.53 -4.11 1.04
CA MET A 86 7.19 -3.36 2.25
C MET A 86 6.56 -4.25 3.32
N LEU A 87 5.64 -5.13 2.92
CA LEU A 87 4.95 -6.06 3.82
C LEU A 87 5.91 -7.09 4.41
N GLU A 88 6.78 -7.69 3.58
CA GLU A 88 7.81 -8.62 4.04
C GLU A 88 8.75 -7.95 5.05
N LEU A 89 9.20 -6.70 4.79
CA LEU A 89 10.04 -5.97 5.73
C LEU A 89 9.34 -5.78 7.08
N CYS A 90 8.07 -5.37 7.07
CA CYS A 90 7.30 -5.16 8.29
C CYS A 90 7.18 -6.44 9.12
N ILE A 91 6.88 -7.56 8.46
CA ILE A 91 6.76 -8.87 9.12
C ILE A 91 8.10 -9.34 9.66
N ARG A 92 9.18 -9.23 8.86
CA ARG A 92 10.53 -9.64 9.26
C ARG A 92 11.02 -8.89 10.49
N VAL A 93 10.81 -7.58 10.54
CA VAL A 93 11.15 -6.74 11.70
C VAL A 93 10.31 -7.11 12.93
N HIS A 94 8.99 -7.26 12.77
CA HIS A 94 8.10 -7.63 13.85
C HIS A 94 8.45 -9.00 14.46
N SER A 95 8.69 -10.01 13.62
CA SER A 95 9.06 -11.36 14.06
C SER A 95 10.42 -11.39 14.75
N LYS A 96 11.37 -10.53 14.34
CA LYS A 96 12.67 -10.38 15.02
C LYS A 96 12.50 -9.73 16.41
N ALA A 97 11.65 -8.70 16.52
CA ALA A 97 11.35 -8.07 17.81
C ALA A 97 10.75 -9.08 18.79
N ILE A 98 9.76 -9.88 18.35
CA ILE A 98 9.17 -10.94 19.18
C ILE A 98 10.24 -11.93 19.66
N ARG A 99 11.10 -12.43 18.77
CA ARG A 99 12.16 -13.40 19.15
C ARG A 99 13.14 -12.87 20.18
N HIS A 100 13.41 -11.56 20.20
CA HIS A 100 14.34 -10.95 21.14
C HIS A 100 13.73 -10.75 22.55
N HIS A 101 12.40 -10.75 22.66
CA HIS A 101 11.71 -10.69 23.95
C HIS A 101 11.51 -12.06 24.61
N LEU A 102 11.90 -13.17 23.96
CA LEU A 102 11.88 -14.49 24.60
C LEU A 102 13.03 -14.65 25.62
N PRO A 103 12.78 -15.28 26.78
CA PRO A 103 13.81 -15.53 27.79
C PRO A 103 14.91 -16.47 27.26
N ILE A 104 16.17 -16.18 27.64
CA ILE A 104 17.40 -16.86 27.18
C ILE A 104 17.34 -18.40 27.36
N SER A 105 16.61 -18.89 28.36
CA SER A 105 16.43 -20.34 28.59
C SER A 105 15.70 -21.07 27.46
N GLN A 106 14.88 -20.37 26.66
CA GLN A 106 14.16 -20.95 25.51
C GLN A 106 14.96 -20.86 24.20
N GLN A 107 15.89 -19.91 24.06
CA GLN A 107 16.72 -19.74 22.85
C GLN A 107 17.69 -20.92 22.60
N ASN A 108 18.25 -21.49 23.67
CA ASN A 108 19.19 -22.61 23.56
C ASN A 108 18.51 -23.97 23.31
N LEU A 109 17.20 -24.08 23.56
CA LEU A 109 16.41 -25.30 23.33
C LEU A 109 15.85 -25.39 21.90
N SER A 110 15.80 -24.25 21.18
CA SER A 110 15.35 -24.17 19.78
C SER A 110 16.32 -24.77 18.75
N THR A 111 17.58 -25.04 19.11
CA THR A 111 18.56 -25.62 18.18
C THR A 111 18.41 -27.15 18.03
N SER A 112 17.64 -27.81 18.91
CA SER A 112 17.61 -29.28 19.00
C SER A 112 16.21 -29.92 18.97
N LYS A 113 15.12 -29.15 18.97
CA LYS A 113 13.76 -29.70 18.79
C LYS A 113 12.93 -28.87 17.83
N GLU A 114 12.79 -29.41 16.63
CA GLU A 114 11.77 -29.08 15.63
C GLU A 114 10.38 -29.60 16.07
N LEU A 115 10.00 -29.34 17.34
CA LEU A 115 8.71 -29.76 17.91
C LEU A 115 8.03 -28.59 18.63
N THR A 116 7.12 -27.95 17.90
CA THR A 116 5.90 -27.26 18.39
C THR A 116 6.09 -26.35 19.61
N ILE A 117 6.70 -25.17 19.42
CA ILE A 117 6.36 -24.02 20.26
C ILE A 117 5.20 -23.29 19.59
N ASP A 118 3.99 -23.72 19.97
CA ASP A 118 2.74 -23.02 19.71
C ASP A 118 2.73 -21.67 20.45
N HIS A 119 3.33 -20.66 19.82
CA HIS A 119 3.14 -19.27 20.21
C HIS A 119 2.18 -18.61 19.23
N ASN A 120 0.87 -18.90 19.34
CA ASN A 120 -0.21 -18.19 18.65
C ASN A 120 0.17 -17.79 17.20
N GLU A 121 0.71 -18.75 16.43
CA GLU A 121 1.09 -18.48 15.04
C GLU A 121 -0.18 -18.25 14.24
N LYS A 122 -0.52 -16.97 14.03
CA LYS A 122 -1.70 -16.60 13.26
C LYS A 122 -1.42 -16.84 11.80
N ARG A 123 -2.08 -17.84 11.23
CA ARG A 123 -1.96 -18.21 9.82
C ARG A 123 -3.25 -17.86 9.09
N PHE A 124 -3.15 -17.74 7.78
CA PHE A 124 -4.34 -17.53 6.93
C PHE A 124 -5.28 -18.74 7.00
N THR A 125 -4.73 -19.95 7.14
CA THR A 125 -5.48 -21.22 7.22
C THR A 125 -6.37 -21.37 8.43
N ASP A 126 -6.17 -20.54 9.47
CA ASP A 126 -6.96 -20.62 10.71
C ASP A 126 -8.37 -20.02 10.52
N LEU A 127 -8.60 -19.30 9.41
CA LEU A 127 -9.87 -18.67 9.02
C LEU A 127 -10.50 -17.76 10.10
N ASP A 128 -9.70 -17.31 11.08
CA ASP A 128 -10.16 -16.37 12.09
C ASP A 128 -10.19 -14.94 11.54
N THR A 129 -11.41 -14.47 11.27
CA THR A 129 -11.68 -13.12 10.77
C THR A 129 -11.20 -12.01 11.72
N ALA A 130 -11.09 -12.27 13.03
CA ALA A 130 -10.63 -11.28 14.02
C ALA A 130 -9.16 -10.90 13.81
N TYR A 131 -8.38 -11.76 13.18
CA TYR A 131 -6.95 -11.54 12.88
C TYR A 131 -6.67 -11.34 11.39
N PHE A 132 -7.70 -10.98 10.61
CA PHE A 132 -7.54 -10.69 9.19
C PHE A 132 -6.41 -9.68 8.95
N TRP A 133 -5.47 -10.04 8.07
CA TRP A 133 -4.27 -9.25 7.73
C TRP A 133 -3.31 -8.96 8.90
N ARG A 134 -3.32 -9.81 9.93
CA ARG A 134 -2.41 -9.74 11.10
C ARG A 134 -1.66 -11.07 11.32
N TRP A 135 -1.33 -11.74 10.22
CA TRP A 135 -0.60 -13.00 10.24
C TRP A 135 0.87 -12.82 10.57
N THR A 136 1.49 -13.83 11.16
CA THR A 136 2.89 -13.82 11.60
C THR A 136 3.86 -14.17 10.47
N THR A 137 3.39 -14.89 9.44
CA THR A 137 4.21 -15.40 8.34
C THR A 137 3.87 -14.70 7.02
N PHE A 138 4.90 -14.32 6.26
CA PHE A 138 4.73 -13.71 4.94
C PHE A 138 3.97 -14.63 3.96
N THR A 139 4.19 -15.94 4.06
CA THR A 139 3.50 -16.96 3.26
C THR A 139 1.97 -16.87 3.37
N SER A 140 1.43 -16.59 4.56
CA SER A 140 -0.02 -16.45 4.76
C SER A 140 -0.62 -15.31 3.93
N TYR A 141 0.11 -14.20 3.80
CA TYR A 141 -0.32 -13.07 2.97
C TYR A 141 -0.30 -13.43 1.49
N ILE A 142 0.73 -14.14 1.02
CA ILE A 142 0.81 -14.61 -0.37
C ILE A 142 -0.32 -15.60 -0.67
N GLN A 143 -0.59 -16.56 0.21
CA GLN A 143 -1.70 -17.51 0.05
C GLN A 143 -3.05 -16.79 -0.09
N PHE A 144 -3.32 -15.81 0.77
CA PHE A 144 -4.53 -14.99 0.66
C PHE A 144 -4.59 -14.23 -0.67
N LEU A 145 -3.50 -13.58 -1.09
CA LEU A 145 -3.47 -12.80 -2.33
C LEU A 145 -3.64 -13.68 -3.56
N CYS A 146 -3.02 -14.85 -3.59
CA CYS A 146 -3.21 -15.84 -4.66
C CYS A 146 -4.66 -16.31 -4.72
N LEU A 147 -5.26 -16.68 -3.58
CA LEU A 147 -6.66 -17.09 -3.52
C LEU A 147 -7.59 -15.96 -3.97
N PHE A 148 -7.39 -14.74 -3.45
CA PHE A 148 -8.16 -13.56 -3.83
C PHE A 148 -8.08 -13.31 -5.33
N THR A 149 -6.87 -13.37 -5.91
CA THR A 149 -6.65 -13.18 -7.35
C THR A 149 -7.34 -14.28 -8.16
N ILE A 150 -7.17 -15.56 -7.81
CA ILE A 150 -7.81 -16.68 -8.53
C ILE A 150 -9.34 -16.55 -8.51
N LEU A 151 -9.93 -16.26 -7.36
CA LEU A 151 -11.39 -16.09 -7.24
C LEU A 151 -11.88 -14.88 -8.04
N LEU A 152 -11.13 -13.77 -7.98
CA LEU A 152 -11.43 -12.58 -8.73
C LEU A 152 -11.33 -12.82 -10.23
N SER A 153 -10.22 -13.38 -10.73
CA SER A 153 -10.03 -13.72 -12.15
C SER A 153 -11.07 -14.72 -12.65
N SER A 154 -11.45 -15.71 -11.82
CA SER A 154 -12.52 -16.66 -12.16
C SER A 154 -13.86 -15.94 -12.35
N THR A 155 -14.17 -14.98 -11.47
CA THR A 155 -15.37 -14.14 -11.57
C THR A 155 -15.28 -13.21 -12.79
N THR A 156 -14.13 -12.59 -13.03
CA THR A 156 -13.89 -11.71 -14.19
C THR A 156 -14.12 -12.46 -15.49
N TRP A 157 -13.60 -13.68 -15.60
CA TRP A 157 -13.78 -14.52 -16.78
C TRP A 157 -15.26 -14.87 -17.02
N LEU A 158 -16.03 -15.19 -15.97
CA LEU A 158 -17.46 -15.50 -16.08
C LEU A 158 -18.32 -14.30 -16.49
N PHE A 159 -17.92 -13.08 -16.12
CA PHE A 159 -18.72 -11.85 -16.31
C PHE A 159 -18.06 -10.82 -17.25
N LEU A 160 -17.10 -11.24 -18.07
CA LEU A 160 -16.32 -10.35 -18.93
C LEU A 160 -17.20 -9.55 -19.90
N ASP A 161 -18.26 -10.17 -20.42
CA ASP A 161 -19.21 -9.55 -21.36
C ASP A 161 -20.16 -8.54 -20.69
N LYS A 162 -20.19 -8.47 -19.36
CA LYS A 162 -21.11 -7.60 -18.61
C LYS A 162 -20.43 -6.26 -18.31
N MET A 163 -20.80 -5.22 -19.05
CA MET A 163 -20.28 -3.85 -18.85
C MET A 163 -20.41 -3.35 -17.40
N LEU A 164 -21.52 -3.66 -16.72
CA LEU A 164 -21.73 -3.29 -15.32
C LEU A 164 -20.67 -3.90 -14.40
N TYR A 165 -20.26 -5.14 -14.66
CA TYR A 165 -19.23 -5.81 -13.87
C TYR A 165 -17.87 -5.14 -14.07
N ILE A 166 -17.45 -4.92 -15.32
CA ILE A 166 -16.16 -4.28 -15.63
C ILE A 166 -16.07 -2.86 -15.06
N GLU A 167 -17.11 -2.04 -15.22
CA GLU A 167 -17.13 -0.69 -14.63
C GLU A 167 -17.12 -0.74 -13.09
N THR A 168 -17.74 -1.75 -12.47
CA THR A 168 -17.66 -1.96 -11.02
C THR A 168 -16.24 -2.31 -10.55
N ILE A 169 -15.54 -3.21 -11.26
CA ILE A 169 -14.14 -3.55 -10.95
C ILE A 169 -13.25 -2.30 -11.09
N GLY A 170 -13.43 -1.53 -12.16
CA GLY A 170 -12.71 -0.27 -12.36
C GLY A 170 -12.96 0.75 -11.25
N PHE A 171 -14.22 0.90 -10.83
CA PHE A 171 -14.59 1.75 -9.70
C PHE A 171 -13.96 1.27 -8.39
N LEU A 172 -14.03 -0.03 -8.08
CA LEU A 172 -13.43 -0.60 -6.88
C LEU A 172 -11.91 -0.40 -6.88
N ALA A 173 -11.24 -0.55 -8.02
CA ALA A 173 -9.80 -0.32 -8.13
C ALA A 173 -9.40 1.12 -7.71
N VAL A 174 -10.10 2.14 -8.22
CA VAL A 174 -9.82 3.53 -7.84
C VAL A 174 -10.31 3.87 -6.43
N PHE A 175 -11.38 3.24 -5.97
CA PHE A 175 -11.90 3.44 -4.61
C PHE A 175 -10.94 2.88 -3.55
N PHE A 176 -10.44 1.65 -3.72
CA PHE A 176 -9.42 1.10 -2.82
C PHE A 176 -8.14 1.94 -2.88
N GLU A 177 -7.69 2.38 -4.06
CA GLU A 177 -6.56 3.32 -4.14
C GLU A 177 -6.83 4.59 -3.33
N ALA A 178 -8.05 5.13 -3.39
CA ALA A 178 -8.43 6.32 -2.65
C ALA A 178 -8.39 6.13 -1.12
N LEU A 179 -8.54 4.89 -0.65
CA LEU A 179 -8.50 4.54 0.76
C LEU A 179 -7.08 4.32 1.30
N LEU A 180 -6.03 4.44 0.48
CA LEU A 180 -4.63 4.19 0.84
C LEU A 180 -4.20 4.80 2.18
N GLY A 181 -4.55 6.06 2.46
CA GLY A 181 -4.19 6.74 3.70
C GLY A 181 -5.04 6.33 4.91
N THR A 182 -6.23 5.78 4.68
CA THR A 182 -7.23 5.51 5.75
C THR A 182 -6.70 4.59 6.84
N PRO A 183 -6.04 3.45 6.53
CA PRO A 183 -5.53 2.58 7.58
C PRO A 183 -4.43 3.22 8.43
N GLN A 184 -3.64 4.14 7.85
CA GLN A 184 -2.63 4.89 8.59
C GLN A 184 -3.29 5.95 9.48
N PHE A 185 -4.26 6.71 8.95
CA PHE A 185 -5.05 7.67 9.72
C PHE A 185 -5.71 7.00 10.95
N LEU A 186 -6.36 5.86 10.76
CA LEU A 186 -7.02 5.12 11.83
C LEU A 186 -6.01 4.58 12.86
N ARG A 187 -4.85 4.10 12.41
CA ARG A 187 -3.77 3.64 13.30
C ARG A 187 -3.30 4.79 14.19
N ASN A 188 -2.94 5.92 13.59
CA ASN A 188 -2.50 7.10 14.31
C ASN A 188 -3.58 7.59 15.29
N PHE A 189 -4.86 7.56 14.89
CA PHE A 189 -5.96 7.95 15.74
C PHE A 189 -6.13 7.04 16.97
N ARG A 190 -5.96 5.72 16.81
CA ARG A 190 -6.05 4.76 17.92
C ARG A 190 -4.84 4.83 18.84
N LEU A 191 -3.64 4.92 18.29
CA LEU A 191 -2.39 4.95 19.06
C LEU A 191 -2.08 6.32 19.66
N LYS A 192 -2.76 7.39 19.19
CA LYS A 192 -2.47 8.79 19.55
C LYS A 192 -0.99 9.15 19.38
N SER A 193 -0.33 8.53 18.41
CA SER A 193 1.08 8.72 18.08
C SER A 193 1.28 8.57 16.58
N THR A 194 2.25 9.29 16.04
CA THR A 194 2.77 9.14 14.66
C THR A 194 4.23 8.70 14.65
N GLU A 195 4.75 8.20 15.77
CA GLU A 195 6.14 7.75 15.89
C GLU A 195 6.40 6.55 14.96
N GLY A 196 7.56 6.53 14.29
CA GLY A 196 7.94 5.50 13.32
C GLY A 196 7.30 5.62 11.92
N MET A 197 6.37 6.57 11.73
CA MET A 197 5.81 6.90 10.42
C MET A 197 6.67 7.95 9.70
N SER A 198 6.92 7.77 8.40
CA SER A 198 7.61 8.72 7.54
C SER A 198 6.69 9.87 7.15
N VAL A 199 6.89 11.04 7.73
CA VAL A 199 6.18 12.26 7.31
C VAL A 199 6.50 12.60 5.84
N LYS A 200 7.72 12.31 5.39
CA LYS A 200 8.14 12.51 3.98
C LYS A 200 7.30 11.67 3.01
N MET A 201 6.95 10.43 3.38
CA MET A 201 6.06 9.58 2.58
C MET A 201 4.70 10.24 2.41
N VAL A 202 4.09 10.71 3.50
CA VAL A 202 2.76 11.34 3.47
C VAL A 202 2.80 12.61 2.62
N LEU A 203 3.83 13.46 2.75
CA LEU A 203 3.97 14.65 1.90
C LEU A 203 4.10 14.30 0.40
N MET A 204 4.79 13.21 0.07
CA MET A 204 4.90 12.74 -1.32
C MET A 204 3.57 12.18 -1.84
N TRP A 205 2.79 11.47 -1.01
CA TRP A 205 1.41 11.08 -1.37
C TRP A 205 0.58 12.31 -1.68
N THR A 206 0.58 13.31 -0.80
CA THR A 206 -0.24 14.51 -0.95
C THR A 206 0.11 15.27 -2.22
N SER A 207 1.41 15.42 -2.50
CA SER A 207 1.88 16.05 -3.72
C SER A 207 1.42 15.29 -4.97
N GLY A 208 1.51 13.95 -4.96
CA GLY A 208 1.08 13.11 -6.06
C GLY A 208 -0.43 13.17 -6.29
N ASP A 209 -1.22 13.13 -5.21
CA ASP A 209 -2.67 13.13 -5.27
C ASP A 209 -3.23 14.51 -5.67
N ILE A 210 -2.62 15.61 -5.22
CA ILE A 210 -2.93 16.97 -5.73
C ILE A 210 -2.67 17.03 -7.23
N PHE A 211 -1.48 16.62 -7.68
CA PHE A 211 -1.12 16.65 -9.09
C PHE A 211 -2.09 15.82 -9.95
N LYS A 212 -2.40 14.59 -9.51
CA LYS A 212 -3.31 13.66 -10.18
C LYS A 212 -4.74 14.22 -10.25
N THR A 213 -5.23 14.80 -9.16
CA THR A 213 -6.58 15.40 -9.10
C THR A 213 -6.71 16.61 -10.02
N VAL A 214 -5.72 17.51 -10.01
CA VAL A 214 -5.68 18.66 -10.91
C VAL A 214 -5.64 18.20 -12.37
N TYR A 215 -4.81 17.20 -12.68
CA TYR A 215 -4.76 16.61 -14.02
C TYR A 215 -6.13 16.09 -14.49
N PHE A 216 -6.86 15.36 -13.63
CA PHE A 216 -8.19 14.85 -13.97
C PHE A 216 -9.24 15.94 -14.16
N LEU A 217 -9.19 17.02 -13.37
CA LEU A 217 -10.06 18.18 -13.54
C LEU A 217 -9.79 18.88 -14.88
N LEU A 218 -8.53 19.14 -15.20
CA LEU A 218 -8.13 19.79 -16.46
C LEU A 218 -8.51 18.96 -17.71
N ARG A 219 -8.53 17.63 -17.57
CA ARG A 219 -8.90 16.70 -18.66
C ARG A 219 -10.39 16.39 -18.72
N ASN A 220 -11.22 17.03 -17.90
CA ASN A 220 -12.66 16.72 -17.78
C ASN A 220 -12.91 15.21 -17.62
N ALA A 221 -12.07 14.54 -16.83
CA ALA A 221 -12.20 13.11 -16.58
C ALA A 221 -13.53 12.80 -15.86
N PRO A 222 -14.05 11.55 -15.97
CA PRO A 222 -15.26 11.14 -15.28
C PRO A 222 -15.23 11.47 -13.78
N LYS A 223 -16.40 11.82 -13.22
CA LYS A 223 -16.51 12.36 -11.86
C LYS A 223 -15.85 11.52 -10.78
N GLN A 224 -15.86 10.20 -10.94
CA GLN A 224 -15.24 9.26 -10.01
C GLN A 224 -13.75 9.52 -9.75
N PHE A 225 -12.99 9.97 -10.75
CA PHE A 225 -11.53 10.11 -10.63
C PHE A 225 -11.13 11.28 -9.75
N TRP A 226 -11.72 12.46 -9.98
CA TRP A 226 -11.42 13.63 -9.16
C TRP A 226 -12.12 13.58 -7.80
N LEU A 227 -13.28 12.92 -7.67
CA LEU A 227 -13.91 12.68 -6.35
C LEU A 227 -13.03 11.79 -5.47
N CYS A 228 -12.50 10.70 -6.01
CA CYS A 228 -11.52 9.85 -5.31
C CYS A 228 -10.25 10.64 -4.97
N GLY A 229 -9.76 11.46 -5.89
CA GLY A 229 -8.59 12.31 -5.66
C GLY A 229 -8.78 13.33 -4.52
N LEU A 230 -9.95 13.97 -4.44
CA LEU A 230 -10.28 14.86 -3.31
C LEU A 230 -10.36 14.10 -1.98
N LEU A 231 -10.91 12.88 -1.98
CA LEU A 231 -10.92 12.02 -0.79
C LEU A 231 -9.50 11.70 -0.31
N GLN A 232 -8.59 11.34 -1.23
CA GLN A 232 -7.19 11.08 -0.91
C GLN A 232 -6.52 12.30 -0.28
N ILE A 233 -6.60 13.45 -0.93
CA ILE A 233 -6.03 14.72 -0.43
C ILE A 233 -6.58 15.04 0.97
N SER A 234 -7.87 14.80 1.21
CA SER A 234 -8.50 15.06 2.49
C SER A 234 -7.96 14.15 3.60
N ILE A 235 -7.78 12.85 3.31
CA ILE A 235 -7.20 11.87 4.25
C ILE A 235 -5.75 12.22 4.56
N ASP A 236 -4.98 12.59 3.54
CA ASP A 236 -3.59 12.99 3.67
C ASP A 236 -3.41 14.22 4.56
N ILE A 237 -4.22 15.26 4.34
CA ILE A 237 -4.25 16.45 5.20
C ILE A 237 -4.61 16.04 6.63
N ALA A 238 -5.57 15.14 6.82
CA ALA A 238 -5.94 14.66 8.15
C ALA A 238 -4.78 13.92 8.86
N ILE A 239 -3.98 13.14 8.13
CA ILE A 239 -2.77 12.50 8.68
C ILE A 239 -1.72 13.55 9.04
N LEU A 240 -1.48 14.54 8.18
CA LEU A 240 -0.54 15.64 8.47
C LEU A 240 -0.98 16.46 9.70
N CYS A 241 -2.29 16.71 9.87
CA CYS A 241 -2.82 17.31 11.08
C CYS A 241 -2.54 16.45 12.33
N GLN A 242 -2.68 15.12 12.24
CA GLN A 242 -2.33 14.22 13.35
C GLN A 242 -0.84 14.34 13.74
N VAL A 243 0.06 14.49 12.76
CA VAL A 243 1.50 14.70 13.03
C VAL A 243 1.72 15.95 13.87
N LEU A 244 1.07 17.06 13.53
CA LEU A 244 1.19 18.31 14.30
C LEU A 244 0.65 18.14 15.73
N ILE A 245 -0.57 17.61 15.87
CA ILE A 245 -1.24 17.47 17.17
C ILE A 245 -0.50 16.52 18.11
N TYR A 246 0.01 15.39 17.60
CA TYR A 246 0.67 14.39 18.44
C TYR A 246 2.15 14.73 18.71
N SER A 247 2.81 15.48 17.82
CA SER A 247 4.16 16.01 18.09
C SER A 247 4.18 16.98 19.28
N ASP A 248 3.18 17.86 19.38
CA ASP A 248 3.10 18.83 20.47
C ASP A 248 2.77 18.17 21.81
N ARG A 249 1.93 17.13 21.79
CA ARG A 249 1.59 16.37 23.01
C ARG A 249 2.81 15.66 23.62
N TYR A 250 3.73 15.17 22.78
CA TYR A 250 4.99 14.58 23.25
C TYR A 250 5.92 15.64 23.87
N ARG A 251 6.05 16.81 23.23
CA ARG A 251 6.84 17.94 23.76
C ARG A 251 6.32 18.46 25.10
N LEU A 252 5.00 18.51 25.29
CA LEU A 252 4.40 18.96 26.55
C LEU A 252 4.57 17.96 27.69
N ARG A 253 4.72 16.65 27.41
CA ARG A 253 4.90 15.61 28.43
C ARG A 253 6.35 15.45 28.89
N THR A 254 7.30 16.02 28.14
CA THR A 254 8.74 15.94 28.38
C THR A 254 9.33 17.24 28.97
N ARG A 255 8.50 18.26 29.17
CA ARG A 255 8.79 19.46 29.96
C ARG A 255 8.17 19.34 31.34
#